data_AF-A0A2D8HXW0-F1
#
_entry.id   AF-A0A2D8HXW0-F1
#
_cell.length_a   1.000
_cell.length_b   1.000
_cell.length_c   1.000
_cell.angle_alpha   90.00
_cell.angle_beta   90.00
_cell.angle_gamma   90.00
#
_symmetry.space_group_name_H-M   'P 1'
#
loop_
_entity.id
_entity.type
_entity.pdbx_description
1 polymer ?
#
loop_
_entity_poly.entity_id
_entity_poly.type
_entity_poly.pdbx_seq_one_letter_code
_entity_poly.pdbx_strand_id
1 'polypeptide(L)'
;MRLLTILLFIVLSIAALLLPWLIKEPDVKVPDQSVTAHLPAIPEVEVKRDLPDFMSMTDVTEKKEEFFRFLLPLVEAENIRILHDRAYLKAIYERYKNGELTAADKKQIEEWIDYYRLEDDIAIDDNLFGLLKRRIDIIPEMMVLVQAANESGWGTSRFSRKGLNLFGQWCYSKGCGLVPTGRVEGGRHEVAQFDSVNASV
;
A
#
# COMPACT_ATOMS: atom_id res chain seq x y z
N MET A 1 49.11 12.53 32.42
CA MET A 1 48.46 12.34 31.11
C MET A 1 47.66 11.03 31.00
N ARG A 2 48.19 9.87 31.44
CA ARG A 2 47.45 8.59 31.42
C ARG A 2 46.21 8.53 32.32
N LEU A 3 46.25 9.11 33.52
CA LEU A 3 45.08 9.12 34.42
C LEU A 3 43.93 9.98 33.86
N LEU A 4 44.27 11.12 33.25
CA LEU A 4 43.30 12.06 32.69
C LEU A 4 42.57 11.48 31.47
N THR A 5 43.29 10.71 30.66
CA THR A 5 42.71 10.02 29.48
C THR A 5 41.80 8.87 29.91
N ILE A 6 42.14 8.13 30.96
CA ILE A 6 41.27 7.09 31.53
C ILE A 6 39.98 7.71 32.09
N LEU A 7 40.09 8.80 32.86
CA LEU A 7 38.92 9.53 33.39
C LEU A 7 38.00 10.06 32.29
N LEU A 8 38.56 10.64 31.22
CA LEU A 8 37.79 11.12 30.07
C LEU A 8 37.02 9.98 29.39
N PHE A 9 37.67 8.82 29.23
CA PHE A 9 37.06 7.64 28.61
C PHE A 9 35.89 7.09 29.44
N ILE A 10 36.03 7.07 30.77
CA ILE A 10 34.97 6.65 31.69
C ILE A 10 33.78 7.60 31.59
N VAL A 11 34.00 8.92 31.59
CA VAL A 11 32.92 9.91 31.48
C VAL A 11 32.19 9.80 30.14
N LEU A 12 32.93 9.64 29.03
CA LEU A 12 32.34 9.46 27.70
C LEU A 12 31.54 8.16 27.59
N SER A 13 32.02 7.07 28.21
CA SER A 13 31.33 5.79 28.21
C SER A 13 30.03 5.84 29.03
N ILE A 14 30.06 6.50 30.19
CA ILE A 14 28.87 6.73 31.02
C ILE A 14 27.88 7.62 30.27
N ALA A 15 28.33 8.70 29.63
CA ALA A 15 27.47 9.57 28.84
C ALA A 15 26.83 8.81 27.66
N ALA A 16 27.59 7.96 26.95
CA ALA A 16 27.10 7.12 25.87
C ALA A 16 26.06 6.08 26.33
N LEU A 17 26.22 5.54 27.55
CA LEU A 17 25.26 4.60 28.15
C LEU A 17 23.98 5.30 28.65
N LEU A 18 24.06 6.58 29.02
CA LEU A 18 22.91 7.37 29.48
C LEU A 18 22.18 8.10 28.34
N LEU A 19 22.85 8.30 27.20
CA LEU A 19 22.30 8.91 25.98
C LEU A 19 20.95 8.31 25.52
N PRO A 20 20.76 6.96 25.49
CA PRO A 20 19.48 6.35 25.13
C PRO A 20 18.34 6.65 26.09
N TRP A 21 18.64 6.99 27.36
CA TRP A 21 17.62 7.33 28.36
C TRP A 21 17.32 8.83 28.40
N LEU A 22 18.30 9.66 27.99
CA LEU A 22 18.16 11.10 27.85
C LEU A 22 17.42 11.50 26.57
N ILE A 23 17.60 10.71 25.50
CA ILE A 23 16.83 10.84 24.26
C ILE A 23 15.56 10.02 24.46
N LYS A 24 14.52 10.66 24.99
CA LYS A 24 13.16 10.11 24.93
C LYS A 24 12.81 10.02 23.44
N GLU A 25 12.80 8.81 22.89
CA GLU A 25 12.26 8.61 21.55
C GLU A 25 10.87 9.23 21.50
N PRO A 26 10.54 10.02 20.45
CA PRO A 26 9.20 10.56 20.33
C PRO A 26 8.23 9.39 20.44
N ASP A 27 7.26 9.52 21.34
CA ASP A 27 6.15 8.57 21.50
C ASP A 27 5.43 8.50 20.15
N VAL A 28 5.85 7.57 19.30
CA VAL A 28 5.13 7.22 18.08
C VAL A 28 3.88 6.52 18.56
N LYS A 29 2.86 7.33 18.88
CA LYS A 29 1.52 6.83 19.16
C LYS A 29 1.07 6.09 17.91
N VAL A 30 1.14 4.76 17.98
CA VAL A 30 0.48 3.85 17.06
C VAL A 30 -0.96 4.35 16.91
N PRO A 31 -1.49 4.46 15.69
CA PRO A 31 -2.85 4.94 15.46
C PRO A 31 -3.81 4.23 16.41
N ASP A 32 -4.58 5.02 17.17
CA ASP A 32 -5.40 4.52 18.26
C ASP A 32 -6.27 3.33 17.81
N GLN A 33 -5.94 2.13 18.28
CA GLN A 33 -6.64 0.89 17.94
C GLN A 33 -8.13 0.95 18.33
N SER A 34 -8.53 1.90 19.17
CA SER A 34 -9.95 2.13 19.49
C SER A 34 -10.78 2.51 18.26
N VAL A 35 -10.18 3.24 17.29
CA VAL A 35 -10.88 3.76 16.12
C VAL A 35 -11.36 2.64 15.20
N THR A 36 -10.58 1.57 15.09
CA THR A 36 -10.84 0.44 14.20
C THR A 36 -11.33 -0.82 14.94
N ALA A 37 -11.54 -0.75 16.26
CA ALA A 37 -11.93 -1.90 17.08
C ALA A 37 -13.25 -2.59 16.66
N HIS A 38 -14.11 -1.89 15.92
CA HIS A 38 -15.37 -2.42 15.40
C HIS A 38 -15.25 -3.05 14.00
N LEU A 39 -14.09 -2.93 13.35
CA LEU A 39 -13.80 -3.51 12.04
C LEU A 39 -13.21 -4.91 12.19
N PRO A 40 -13.39 -5.78 11.18
CA PRO A 40 -12.66 -7.04 11.13
C PRO A 40 -11.15 -6.78 11.13
N ALA A 41 -10.39 -7.70 11.71
CA ALA A 41 -8.94 -7.69 11.58
C ALA A 41 -8.55 -7.82 10.11
N ILE A 42 -7.49 -7.12 9.70
CA ILE A 42 -6.92 -7.29 8.35
C ILE A 42 -6.42 -8.73 8.26
N PRO A 43 -6.96 -9.55 7.34
CA PRO A 43 -6.54 -10.93 7.21
C PRO A 43 -5.09 -10.99 6.73
N GLU A 44 -4.30 -11.86 7.34
CA GLU A 44 -2.95 -12.14 6.86
C GLU A 44 -3.05 -13.04 5.63
N VAL A 45 -2.90 -12.45 4.45
CA VAL A 45 -2.91 -13.20 3.19
C VAL A 45 -1.49 -13.41 2.70
N GLU A 46 -1.21 -14.64 2.26
CA GLU A 46 0.08 -15.01 1.71
C GLU A 46 0.46 -14.12 0.51
N VAL A 47 1.73 -13.73 0.44
CA VAL A 47 2.29 -12.99 -0.71
C VAL A 47 2.44 -13.94 -1.90
N LYS A 48 1.54 -13.82 -2.88
CA LYS A 48 1.51 -14.63 -4.11
C LYS A 48 2.51 -14.09 -5.13
N ARG A 49 3.62 -14.80 -5.34
CA ARG A 49 4.69 -14.41 -6.29
C ARG A 49 4.56 -15.08 -7.66
N ASP A 50 3.51 -15.85 -7.84
CA ASP A 50 3.17 -16.59 -9.03
C ASP A 50 1.65 -16.69 -9.19
N LEU A 51 1.22 -17.06 -10.39
CA LEU A 51 -0.17 -17.36 -10.71
C LEU A 51 -0.32 -18.87 -10.87
N PRO A 52 -1.48 -19.45 -10.50
CA PRO A 52 -1.87 -20.77 -10.96
C PRO A 52 -1.72 -20.88 -12.48
N ASP A 53 -1.43 -22.08 -12.98
CA ASP A 53 -1.36 -22.32 -14.42
C ASP A 53 -2.75 -22.38 -15.06
N PHE A 54 -3.41 -21.22 -15.14
CA PHE A 54 -4.71 -21.06 -15.78
C PHE A 54 -4.69 -21.43 -17.28
N MET A 55 -3.51 -21.47 -17.91
CA MET A 55 -3.38 -21.87 -19.32
C MET A 55 -3.55 -23.38 -19.50
N SER A 56 -3.18 -24.20 -18.51
CA SER A 56 -3.36 -25.66 -18.59
C SER A 56 -4.79 -26.12 -18.31
N MET A 57 -5.64 -25.25 -17.75
CA MET A 57 -7.04 -25.56 -17.42
C MET A 57 -7.91 -25.52 -18.68
N THR A 58 -8.35 -26.70 -19.14
CA THR A 58 -9.18 -26.84 -20.35
C THR A 58 -10.67 -26.62 -20.09
N ASP A 59 -11.15 -26.92 -18.89
CA ASP A 59 -12.53 -26.62 -18.51
C ASP A 59 -12.66 -25.12 -18.19
N VAL A 60 -13.52 -24.44 -18.95
CA VAL A 60 -13.71 -22.99 -18.84
C VAL A 60 -14.37 -22.60 -17.53
N THR A 61 -15.28 -23.42 -17.01
CA THR A 61 -15.97 -23.17 -15.74
C THR A 61 -14.99 -23.31 -14.59
N GLU A 62 -14.24 -24.41 -14.56
CA GLU A 62 -13.20 -24.67 -13.54
C GLU A 62 -12.17 -23.53 -13.50
N LYS A 63 -11.67 -23.10 -14.66
CA LYS A 63 -10.70 -22.00 -14.76
C LYS A 63 -11.23 -20.70 -14.15
N LYS A 64 -12.51 -20.36 -14.41
CA LYS A 64 -13.12 -19.13 -13.89
C LYS A 64 -13.31 -19.20 -12.37
N GLU A 65 -13.76 -20.35 -11.87
CA GLU A 65 -13.92 -20.58 -10.45
C GLU A 65 -12.58 -20.52 -9.71
N GLU A 66 -11.54 -21.15 -10.26
CA GLU A 66 -10.19 -21.12 -9.68
C GLU A 66 -9.59 -19.72 -9.72
N PHE A 67 -9.81 -18.97 -10.80
CA PHE A 67 -9.37 -17.58 -10.90
C PHE A 67 -10.00 -16.70 -9.81
N PHE A 68 -11.31 -16.82 -9.57
CA PHE A 68 -11.98 -16.09 -8.50
C PHE A 68 -11.55 -16.58 -7.11
N ARG A 69 -11.42 -17.89 -6.90
CA ARG A 69 -10.95 -18.48 -5.64
C ARG A 69 -9.55 -18.00 -5.27
N PHE A 70 -8.67 -17.86 -6.26
CA PHE A 70 -7.33 -17.36 -6.08
C PHE A 70 -7.30 -15.87 -5.72
N LEU A 71 -8.11 -15.04 -6.40
CA LEU A 71 -8.01 -13.58 -6.31
C LEU A 71 -8.88 -12.97 -5.20
N LEU A 72 -10.07 -13.54 -4.93
CA LEU A 72 -11.02 -13.02 -3.95
C LEU A 72 -10.40 -12.74 -2.56
N PRO A 73 -9.65 -13.64 -1.91
CA PRO A 73 -9.08 -13.35 -0.60
C PRO A 73 -8.10 -12.17 -0.61
N LEU A 74 -7.42 -11.90 -1.73
CA LEU A 74 -6.55 -10.74 -1.86
C LEU A 74 -7.36 -9.44 -1.90
N VAL A 75 -8.47 -9.45 -2.64
CA VAL A 75 -9.37 -8.29 -2.77
C VAL A 75 -10.08 -8.00 -1.44
N GLU A 76 -10.56 -9.03 -0.75
CA GLU A 76 -11.18 -8.89 0.58
C GLU A 76 -10.20 -8.29 1.59
N ALA A 77 -8.95 -8.76 1.60
CA ALA A 77 -7.92 -8.23 2.48
C ALA A 77 -7.64 -6.75 2.23
N GLU A 78 -7.50 -6.36 0.97
CA GLU A 78 -7.24 -4.98 0.59
C GLU A 78 -8.44 -4.06 0.90
N ASN A 79 -9.66 -4.52 0.65
CA ASN A 79 -10.86 -3.79 1.05
C ASN A 79 -10.94 -3.60 2.57
N ILE A 80 -10.60 -4.61 3.37
CA ILE A 80 -10.54 -4.46 4.84
C ILE A 80 -9.46 -3.45 5.23
N ARG A 81 -8.27 -3.49 4.60
CA ARG A 81 -7.21 -2.49 4.81
C ARG A 81 -7.70 -1.07 4.53
N ILE A 82 -8.40 -0.86 3.40
CA ILE A 82 -9.00 0.43 3.04
C ILE A 82 -10.06 0.87 4.05
N LEU A 83 -10.87 -0.04 4.60
CA LEU A 83 -11.83 0.29 5.66
C LEU A 83 -11.15 0.81 6.93
N HIS A 84 -10.00 0.24 7.30
CA HIS A 84 -9.19 0.75 8.41
C HIS A 84 -8.67 2.16 8.09
N ASP A 85 -8.12 2.38 6.89
CA ASP A 85 -7.67 3.71 6.46
C ASP A 85 -8.81 4.75 6.48
N ARG A 86 -10.03 4.36 6.09
CA ARG A 86 -11.23 5.22 6.18
C ARG A 86 -11.58 5.61 7.60
N ALA A 87 -11.53 4.65 8.52
CA ALA A 87 -11.81 4.90 9.92
C ALA A 87 -10.77 5.86 10.52
N TYR A 88 -9.49 5.66 10.20
CA TYR A 88 -8.43 6.59 10.58
C TYR A 88 -8.62 7.97 9.97
N LEU A 89 -8.94 8.08 8.68
CA LEU A 89 -9.22 9.35 8.01
C LEU A 89 -10.36 10.11 8.71
N LYS A 90 -11.42 9.40 9.11
CA LYS A 90 -12.53 9.99 9.86
C LYS A 90 -12.06 10.53 11.21
N ALA A 91 -11.30 9.76 11.98
CA ALA A 91 -10.79 10.19 13.27
C ALA A 91 -9.84 11.41 13.15
N ILE A 92 -8.97 11.39 12.13
CA ILE A 92 -8.08 12.52 11.79
C ILE A 92 -8.91 13.76 11.44
N TYR A 93 -9.97 13.60 10.65
CA TYR A 93 -10.85 14.70 10.26
C TYR A 93 -11.53 15.34 11.48
N GLU A 94 -12.04 14.55 12.43
CA GLU A 94 -12.63 15.12 13.67
C GLU A 94 -11.59 15.91 14.49
N ARG A 95 -10.37 15.38 14.64
CA ARG A 95 -9.27 16.12 15.29
C ARG A 95 -8.93 17.41 14.55
N TYR A 96 -8.91 17.38 13.21
CA TYR A 96 -8.74 18.58 12.40
C TYR A 96 -9.82 19.63 12.68
N LYS A 97 -11.11 19.25 12.75
CA LYS A 97 -12.19 20.20 13.05
C LYS A 97 -12.06 20.84 14.44
N ASN A 98 -11.43 20.14 15.38
CA ASN A 98 -11.18 20.66 16.73
C ASN A 98 -9.85 21.42 16.86
N GLY A 99 -9.02 21.46 15.81
CA GLY A 99 -7.67 22.05 15.87
C GLY A 99 -6.65 21.19 16.63
N GLU A 100 -6.88 19.89 16.73
CA GLU A 100 -6.15 18.93 17.57
C GLU A 100 -5.30 17.93 16.74
N LEU A 101 -4.91 18.30 15.51
CA LEU A 101 -4.07 17.43 14.67
C LEU A 101 -2.73 17.14 15.34
N THR A 102 -2.42 15.85 15.46
CA THR A 102 -1.15 15.38 15.98
C THR A 102 -0.08 15.32 14.88
N ALA A 103 1.18 15.14 15.26
CA ALA A 103 2.26 14.92 14.29
C ALA A 103 2.07 13.61 13.50
N ALA A 104 1.55 12.57 14.15
CA ALA A 104 1.23 11.30 13.51
C ALA A 104 0.12 11.46 12.46
N ASP A 105 -0.91 12.26 12.76
CA ASP A 105 -1.98 12.55 11.81
C ASP A 105 -1.45 13.25 10.55
N LYS A 106 -0.57 14.24 10.73
CA LYS A 106 0.05 14.97 9.61
C LYS A 106 0.88 14.04 8.74
N LYS A 107 1.70 13.19 9.37
CA LYS A 107 2.49 12.18 8.65
C LYS A 107 1.60 11.22 7.86
N GLN A 108 0.51 10.74 8.46
CA GLN A 108 -0.42 9.83 7.76
C GLN A 108 -1.10 10.53 6.57
N ILE A 109 -1.45 11.81 6.71
CA ILE A 109 -1.99 12.62 5.61
C ILE A 109 -0.95 12.77 4.50
N GLU A 110 0.31 13.06 4.82
CA GLU A 110 1.41 13.15 3.86
C GLU A 110 1.60 11.83 3.09
N GLU A 111 1.56 10.70 3.79
CA GLU A 111 1.62 9.36 3.18
C GLU A 111 0.45 9.12 2.21
N TRP A 112 -0.77 9.56 2.54
CA TRP A 112 -1.90 9.46 1.62
C TRP A 112 -1.81 10.44 0.45
N ILE A 113 -1.29 11.65 0.65
CA ILE A 113 -1.03 12.62 -0.42
C ILE A 113 -0.11 12.00 -1.47
N ASP A 114 1.02 11.42 -1.04
CA ASP A 114 1.97 10.75 -1.93
C ASP A 114 1.34 9.52 -2.61
N TYR A 115 0.72 8.63 -1.82
CA TYR A 115 0.11 7.40 -2.33
C TYR A 115 -0.94 7.66 -3.41
N TYR A 116 -1.83 8.64 -3.18
CA TYR A 116 -2.87 9.02 -4.13
C TYR A 116 -2.42 10.07 -5.16
N ARG A 117 -1.13 10.44 -5.16
CA ARG A 117 -0.51 11.38 -6.09
C ARG A 117 -1.26 12.72 -6.15
N LEU A 118 -1.60 13.25 -4.98
CA LEU A 118 -2.16 14.59 -4.84
C LEU A 118 -1.03 15.63 -4.98
N GLU A 119 -1.38 16.91 -5.09
CA GLU A 119 -0.40 18.00 -5.18
C GLU A 119 0.39 18.11 -3.86
N ASP A 120 1.73 18.16 -3.94
CA ASP A 120 2.61 18.13 -2.76
C ASP A 120 2.42 19.35 -1.83
N ASP A 121 1.94 20.48 -2.36
CA ASP A 121 1.69 21.73 -1.63
C ASP A 121 0.21 21.95 -1.24
N ILE A 122 -0.62 20.90 -1.38
CA ILE A 122 -2.04 20.98 -1.01
C ILE A 122 -2.22 21.32 0.48
N ALA A 123 -3.06 22.32 0.75
CA ALA A 123 -3.35 22.72 2.12
C ALA A 123 -4.15 21.63 2.86
N ILE A 124 -3.85 21.42 4.14
CA ILE A 124 -4.68 20.57 5.02
C ILE A 124 -5.94 21.35 5.39
N ASP A 125 -6.97 21.19 4.56
CA ASP A 125 -8.27 21.84 4.70
C ASP A 125 -9.44 20.87 4.41
N ASP A 126 -10.69 21.37 4.49
CA ASP A 126 -11.88 20.56 4.19
C ASP A 126 -11.89 20.03 2.74
N ASN A 127 -11.19 20.67 1.79
CA ASN A 127 -11.08 20.18 0.41
C ASN A 127 -10.18 18.96 0.31
N LEU A 128 -9.01 18.97 0.96
CA LEU A 128 -8.14 17.80 1.05
C LEU A 128 -8.88 16.61 1.66
N PHE A 129 -9.58 16.81 2.77
CA PHE A 129 -10.36 15.73 3.39
C PHE A 129 -11.48 15.22 2.47
N GLY A 130 -12.13 16.11 1.70
CA GLY A 130 -13.11 15.72 0.68
C GLY A 130 -12.51 14.92 -0.48
N LEU A 131 -11.26 15.19 -0.85
CA LEU A 131 -10.52 14.40 -1.83
C LEU A 131 -10.16 13.01 -1.28
N LEU A 132 -9.55 12.97 -0.10
CA LEU A 132 -9.15 11.73 0.56
C LEU A 132 -10.34 10.80 0.83
N LYS A 133 -11.49 11.33 1.26
CA LYS A 133 -12.72 10.53 1.47
C LYS A 133 -13.21 9.85 0.19
N ARG A 134 -12.96 10.44 -0.98
CA ARG A 134 -13.31 9.88 -2.29
C ARG A 134 -12.28 8.89 -2.83
N ARG A 135 -11.03 8.99 -2.38
CA ARG A 135 -9.91 8.16 -2.85
C ARG A 135 -9.70 6.91 -2.01
N ILE A 136 -9.88 7.03 -0.70
CA ILE A 136 -9.77 5.94 0.27
C ILE A 136 -11.15 5.30 0.38
N ASP A 137 -11.59 4.55 -0.63
CA ASP A 137 -12.86 3.81 -0.55
C ASP A 137 -12.74 2.40 -1.12
N ILE A 138 -13.56 1.51 -0.58
CA ILE A 138 -13.60 0.13 -1.05
C ILE A 138 -14.21 0.06 -2.44
N ILE A 139 -13.84 -0.97 -3.18
CA ILE A 139 -14.45 -1.31 -4.46
C ILE A 139 -15.20 -2.63 -4.27
N PRO A 140 -16.45 -2.77 -4.76
CA PRO A 140 -17.16 -4.05 -4.70
C PRO A 140 -16.30 -5.19 -5.25
N GLU A 141 -16.13 -6.26 -4.48
CA GLU A 141 -15.23 -7.37 -4.82
C GLU A 141 -15.48 -7.92 -6.23
N MET A 142 -16.76 -8.13 -6.56
CA MET A 142 -17.16 -8.62 -7.88
C MET A 142 -16.76 -7.68 -9.02
N MET A 143 -16.71 -6.36 -8.79
CA MET A 143 -16.23 -5.41 -9.79
C MET A 143 -14.73 -5.60 -10.03
N VAL A 144 -13.93 -5.71 -8.95
CA VAL A 144 -12.49 -5.97 -9.04
C VAL A 144 -12.21 -7.29 -9.76
N LEU A 145 -12.91 -8.37 -9.36
CA LEU A 145 -12.75 -9.70 -9.94
C LEU A 145 -13.08 -9.74 -11.44
N VAL A 146 -14.18 -9.10 -11.86
CA VAL A 146 -14.58 -9.06 -13.27
C VAL A 146 -13.62 -8.20 -14.09
N GLN A 147 -13.15 -7.08 -13.55
CA GLN A 147 -12.12 -6.27 -14.22
C GLN A 147 -10.82 -7.05 -14.37
N ALA A 148 -10.32 -7.67 -13.31
CA ALA A 148 -9.13 -8.51 -13.36
C ALA A 148 -9.30 -9.63 -14.41
N ALA A 149 -10.45 -10.32 -14.45
CA ALA A 149 -10.73 -11.36 -15.42
C ALA A 149 -10.68 -10.85 -16.86
N ASN A 150 -11.29 -9.68 -17.13
CA ASN A 150 -11.33 -9.07 -18.45
C ASN A 150 -9.93 -8.62 -18.92
N GLU A 151 -9.18 -7.92 -18.07
CA GLU A 151 -7.87 -7.35 -18.42
C GLU A 151 -6.76 -8.42 -18.51
N SER A 152 -6.83 -9.45 -17.67
CA SER A 152 -5.85 -10.55 -17.65
C SER A 152 -6.19 -11.71 -18.59
N GLY A 153 -7.41 -11.74 -19.13
CA GLY A 153 -7.94 -12.90 -19.84
C GLY A 153 -8.05 -14.13 -18.95
N TRP A 154 -8.55 -13.98 -17.72
CA TRP A 154 -8.56 -15.02 -16.68
C TRP A 154 -7.15 -15.50 -16.29
N GLY A 155 -6.22 -14.55 -16.13
CA GLY A 155 -4.84 -14.80 -15.70
C GLY A 155 -3.89 -15.32 -16.79
N THR A 156 -4.37 -15.58 -18.01
CA THR A 156 -3.55 -16.22 -19.06
C THR A 156 -2.69 -15.24 -19.85
N SER A 157 -2.97 -13.93 -19.76
CA SER A 157 -2.21 -12.89 -20.46
C SER A 157 -0.70 -12.98 -20.20
N ARG A 158 0.10 -12.61 -21.20
CA ARG A 158 1.56 -12.50 -21.04
C ARG A 158 1.93 -11.53 -19.90
N PHE A 159 1.20 -10.43 -19.77
CA PHE A 159 1.47 -9.42 -18.75
C PHE A 159 1.13 -9.92 -17.34
N SER A 160 0.07 -10.71 -17.21
CA SER A 160 -0.29 -11.35 -15.95
C SER A 160 0.73 -12.41 -15.54
N ARG A 161 1.07 -13.34 -16.44
CA ARG A 161 2.00 -14.44 -16.12
C ARG A 161 3.45 -13.99 -15.90
N LYS A 162 3.91 -12.96 -16.63
CA LYS A 162 5.31 -12.50 -16.54
C LYS A 162 5.50 -11.27 -15.66
N GLY A 163 4.46 -10.48 -15.48
CA GLY A 163 4.51 -9.22 -14.76
C GLY A 163 3.64 -9.19 -13.51
N LEU A 164 2.91 -10.27 -13.20
CA LEU A 164 1.92 -10.33 -12.11
C LEU A 164 0.90 -9.18 -12.17
N ASN A 165 0.65 -8.64 -13.37
CA ASN A 165 -0.23 -7.52 -13.60
C ASN A 165 -1.58 -8.02 -14.12
N LEU A 166 -2.57 -8.10 -13.22
CA LEU A 166 -3.92 -8.57 -13.54
C LEU A 166 -4.83 -7.47 -14.10
N PHE A 167 -4.45 -6.20 -13.98
CA PHE A 167 -5.29 -5.05 -14.28
C PHE A 167 -4.79 -4.20 -15.46
N GLY A 168 -3.75 -4.65 -16.17
CA GLY A 168 -3.20 -3.95 -17.33
C GLY A 168 -2.59 -2.58 -16.99
N GLN A 169 -2.12 -2.39 -15.76
CA GLN A 169 -1.60 -1.10 -15.31
C GLN A 169 -0.37 -0.66 -16.12
N TRP A 170 -0.42 0.56 -16.65
CA TRP A 170 0.68 1.17 -17.38
C TRP A 170 1.68 1.82 -16.44
N CYS A 171 2.94 1.86 -16.88
CA CYS A 171 3.99 2.65 -16.28
C CYS A 171 4.80 3.36 -17.38
N TYR A 172 5.46 4.47 -17.03
CA TYR A 172 6.02 5.41 -18.01
C TYR A 172 7.52 5.68 -17.83
N SER A 173 8.17 4.91 -16.97
CA SER A 173 9.62 4.94 -16.75
C SER A 173 10.27 3.79 -17.51
N LYS A 174 11.43 4.00 -18.13
CA LYS A 174 12.10 2.93 -18.87
C LYS A 174 12.49 1.79 -17.91
N GLY A 175 12.04 0.56 -18.21
CA GLY A 175 12.34 -0.62 -17.40
C GLY A 175 11.43 -0.81 -16.18
N CYS A 176 10.31 -0.08 -16.09
CA CYS A 176 9.32 -0.28 -15.04
C CYS A 176 8.45 -1.54 -15.25
N GLY A 177 8.52 -2.15 -16.43
CA GLY A 177 7.84 -3.42 -16.65
C GLY A 177 8.08 -4.02 -18.04
N LEU A 178 7.03 -4.61 -18.59
CA LEU A 178 7.07 -5.35 -19.84
C LEU A 178 6.72 -4.43 -21.01
N VAL A 179 7.64 -4.33 -21.96
CA VAL A 179 7.39 -3.62 -23.22
C VAL A 179 6.30 -4.35 -24.04
N PRO A 180 5.22 -3.67 -24.47
CA PRO A 180 4.23 -4.24 -25.38
C PRO A 180 4.84 -4.48 -26.76
N THR A 181 4.49 -5.60 -27.39
CA THR A 181 4.92 -5.92 -28.76
C THR A 181 4.38 -4.94 -29.81
N GLY A 182 3.22 -4.34 -29.56
CA GLY A 182 2.59 -3.36 -30.45
C GLY A 182 2.92 -1.89 -30.14
N ARG A 183 3.93 -1.62 -29.31
CA ARG A 183 4.29 -0.23 -28.95
C ARG A 183 4.85 0.49 -30.17
N VAL A 184 4.26 1.63 -30.53
CA VAL A 184 4.72 2.49 -31.62
C VAL A 184 6.14 3.02 -31.34
N GLU A 185 6.88 3.31 -32.41
CA GLU A 185 8.20 3.89 -32.32
C GLU A 185 8.15 5.22 -31.54
N GLY A 186 9.09 5.42 -30.61
CA GLY A 186 9.10 6.57 -29.70
C GLY A 186 8.14 6.48 -28.49
N GLY A 187 7.33 5.42 -28.39
CA GLY A 187 6.47 5.19 -27.22
C GLY A 187 7.28 4.94 -25.95
N ARG A 188 6.91 5.62 -24.84
CA ARG A 188 7.58 5.47 -23.54
C ARG A 188 6.83 4.56 -22.55
N HIS A 189 5.61 4.16 -22.86
CA HIS A 189 4.79 3.34 -21.97
C HIS A 189 5.29 1.88 -21.94
N GLU A 190 5.20 1.25 -20.78
CA GLU A 190 5.40 -0.17 -20.52
C GLU A 190 4.22 -0.67 -19.67
N VAL A 191 3.96 -1.98 -19.66
CA VAL A 191 2.96 -2.57 -18.75
C VAL A 191 3.68 -2.95 -17.47
N ALA A 192 3.26 -2.37 -16.34
CA ALA A 192 3.94 -2.51 -15.05
C ALA A 192 4.16 -3.97 -14.68
N GLN A 193 5.29 -4.22 -14.02
CA GLN A 193 5.59 -5.49 -13.38
C GLN A 193 5.56 -5.32 -11.86
N PHE A 194 4.98 -6.31 -11.18
CA PHE A 194 4.84 -6.34 -9.73
C PHE A 194 5.63 -7.50 -9.14
N ASP A 195 6.06 -7.33 -7.88
CA ASP A 195 6.78 -8.37 -7.12
C ASP A 195 5.84 -9.48 -6.63
N SER A 196 4.54 -9.19 -6.56
CA SER A 196 3.49 -10.13 -6.16
C SER A 196 2.16 -9.76 -6.82
N VAL A 197 1.23 -10.72 -6.87
CA VAL A 197 -0.16 -10.44 -7.26
C VAL A 197 -0.81 -9.47 -6.27
N ASN A 198 -0.51 -9.61 -4.97
CA ASN A 198 -1.00 -8.71 -3.93
C ASN A 198 -0.67 -7.25 -4.23
N ALA A 199 0.53 -6.96 -4.76
CA ALA A 199 0.95 -5.59 -5.08
C ALA A 199 0.28 -5.01 -6.33
N SER A 200 -0.35 -5.86 -7.15
CA SER A 200 -1.11 -5.42 -8.33
C SER A 200 -2.59 -5.14 -8.03
N VAL A 201 -3.10 -5.72 -6.94
CA VAL A 201 -4.47 -5.55 -6.41
C VAL A 201 -4.54 -4.27 -5.59
#